data_AF-A0A9E2QL79-F1
#
_entry.id   AF-A0A9E2QL79-F1
#
_cell.length_a   1.000
_cell.length_b   1.000
_cell.length_c   1.000
_cell.angle_alpha   90.00
_cell.angle_beta   90.00
_cell.angle_gamma   90.00
#
_symmetry.space_group_name_H-M   'P 1'
#
loop_
_entity.id
_entity.type
_entity.pdbx_description
1 polymer ?
#
loop_
_entity_poly.entity_id
_entity_poly.type
_entity_poly.pdbx_seq_one_letter_code
_entity_poly.pdbx_strand_id
1 'polypeptide(L)'
;MKRALVISRKTIHAGDILQFLSTKINNEEKEIELRSIAKKIWEDAGKPCSKHDVWIDIPKPPSFKESSATFIRTNKTDADKDLKPLSEFFPTQQWTDQYNTHKLKGHLFCPDDCKAKIAKSALNIFKSEFGIIFKTEAYTSCKNLL
;
A
#
# COMPACT_ATOMS: atom_id res chain seq x y z
N MET A 1 -14.85 11.81 3.43
CA MET A 1 -14.23 10.51 3.77
C MET A 1 -13.08 10.72 4.75
N LYS A 2 -12.91 9.81 5.72
CA LYS A 2 -11.80 9.79 6.67
C LYS A 2 -11.13 8.41 6.63
N ARG A 3 -9.85 8.35 7.01
CA ARG A 3 -9.11 7.08 7.14
C ARG A 3 -9.67 6.30 8.32
N ALA A 4 -9.94 5.01 8.12
CA ALA A 4 -10.35 4.07 9.16
C ALA A 4 -9.18 3.20 9.63
N LEU A 5 -8.29 2.82 8.70
CA LEU A 5 -7.14 1.95 8.98
C LEU A 5 -5.95 2.34 8.10
N VAL A 6 -4.75 2.33 8.67
CA VAL A 6 -3.47 2.44 7.97
C VAL A 6 -2.85 1.06 7.82
N ILE A 7 -2.66 0.63 6.57
CA ILE A 7 -2.12 -0.68 6.20
C ILE A 7 -0.65 -0.50 5.82
N SER A 8 0.26 -0.86 6.71
CA SER A 8 1.70 -0.72 6.47
C SER A 8 2.49 -1.74 7.29
N ARG A 9 3.72 -2.03 6.88
CA ARG A 9 4.60 -2.94 7.63
C ARG A 9 4.81 -2.49 9.09
N LYS A 10 4.78 -1.18 9.35
CA LYS A 10 4.93 -0.62 10.71
C LYS A 10 3.71 -0.86 11.59
N THR A 11 2.52 -0.89 11.00
CA THR A 11 1.23 -1.03 11.68
C THR A 11 0.76 -2.48 11.80
N ILE A 12 1.51 -3.44 11.23
CA ILE A 12 1.23 -4.88 11.33
C ILE A 12 2.11 -5.49 12.42
N HIS A 13 1.49 -6.33 13.25
CA HIS A 13 2.13 -7.14 14.28
C HIS A 13 2.56 -8.51 13.73
N ALA A 14 1.69 -9.18 12.97
CA ALA A 14 1.95 -10.47 12.36
C ALA A 14 1.22 -10.61 11.01
N GLY A 15 1.75 -11.46 10.12
CA GLY A 15 1.25 -11.68 8.76
C GLY A 15 2.12 -11.02 7.69
N ASP A 16 1.99 -11.48 6.45
CA ASP A 16 2.76 -10.95 5.33
C ASP A 16 1.95 -9.94 4.52
N ILE A 17 2.29 -8.68 4.70
CA ILE A 17 1.71 -7.59 3.92
C ILE A 17 2.05 -7.73 2.44
N LEU A 18 3.19 -8.31 2.08
CA LEU A 18 3.57 -8.49 0.68
C LEU A 18 2.66 -9.49 -0.03
N GLN A 19 2.08 -10.46 0.66
CA GLN A 19 1.09 -11.35 0.06
C GLN A 19 -0.20 -10.59 -0.31
N PHE A 20 -0.61 -9.64 0.54
CA PHE A 20 -1.74 -8.74 0.28
C PHE A 20 -1.40 -7.61 -0.71
N LEU A 21 -0.14 -7.17 -0.74
CA LEU A 21 0.35 -6.06 -1.56
C LEU A 21 1.01 -6.51 -2.87
N SER A 22 1.20 -7.81 -3.10
CA SER A 22 1.99 -8.30 -4.24
C SER A 22 1.25 -8.02 -5.54
N THR A 23 1.60 -6.88 -6.13
CA THR A 23 1.24 -6.39 -7.45
C THR A 23 1.92 -7.22 -8.55
N LYS A 24 1.67 -8.53 -8.59
CA LYS A 24 1.86 -9.34 -9.82
C LYS A 24 0.58 -9.44 -10.66
N ILE A 25 -0.51 -8.93 -10.10
CA ILE A 25 -1.84 -8.82 -10.69
C ILE A 25 -1.88 -7.52 -11.52
N ASN A 26 -2.55 -7.53 -12.68
CA ASN A 26 -2.73 -6.28 -13.44
C ASN A 26 -3.57 -5.28 -12.63
N ASN A 27 -3.57 -3.98 -12.99
CA ASN A 27 -4.21 -2.98 -12.13
C ASN A 27 -5.73 -3.20 -11.96
N GLU A 28 -6.39 -3.75 -12.98
CA GLU A 28 -7.84 -3.95 -12.98
C GLU A 28 -8.23 -5.08 -12.02
N GLU A 29 -7.55 -6.22 -12.10
CA GLU A 29 -7.76 -7.35 -11.21
C GLU A 29 -7.47 -6.96 -9.74
N LYS A 30 -6.43 -6.15 -9.49
CA LYS A 30 -6.15 -5.61 -8.15
C LYS A 30 -7.30 -4.74 -7.65
N GLU A 31 -7.80 -3.82 -8.46
CA GLU A 31 -8.94 -2.98 -8.07
C GLU A 31 -10.19 -3.81 -7.78
N ILE A 32 -10.46 -4.85 -8.58
CA ILE A 32 -11.57 -5.78 -8.36
C ILE A 32 -11.41 -6.48 -7.00
N GLU A 33 -10.22 -6.96 -6.67
CA GLU A 33 -9.94 -7.61 -5.39
C GLU A 33 -10.11 -6.66 -4.21
N LEU A 34 -9.54 -5.45 -4.28
CA LEU A 34 -9.67 -4.44 -3.23
C LEU A 34 -11.13 -4.02 -3.02
N ARG A 35 -11.92 -3.92 -4.09
CA ARG A 35 -13.36 -3.66 -4.01
C ARG A 35 -14.13 -4.83 -3.41
N SER A 36 -13.75 -6.06 -3.72
CA SER A 36 -14.33 -7.25 -3.11
C SER A 36 -14.10 -7.28 -1.60
N ILE A 37 -12.87 -6.99 -1.15
CA ILE A 37 -12.54 -6.92 0.27
C ILE A 37 -13.28 -5.77 0.96
N ALA A 38 -13.31 -4.58 0.36
CA ALA A 38 -14.07 -3.45 0.89
C ALA A 38 -15.56 -3.78 1.06
N LYS A 39 -16.15 -4.50 0.11
CA LYS A 39 -17.53 -4.99 0.19
C LYS A 39 -17.72 -5.96 1.36
N LYS A 40 -16.82 -6.93 1.54
CA LYS A 40 -16.88 -7.88 2.67
C LYS A 40 -16.82 -7.16 4.02
N ILE A 41 -15.90 -6.20 4.16
CA ILE A 41 -15.77 -5.38 5.37
C ILE A 41 -17.08 -4.61 5.63
N TRP A 42 -17.67 -4.02 4.58
CA TRP A 42 -18.93 -3.31 4.67
C TRP A 42 -20.10 -4.22 5.08
N GLU A 43 -20.17 -5.44 4.56
CA GLU A 43 -21.17 -6.45 4.93
C GLU A 43 -21.01 -6.92 6.38
N ASP A 44 -19.80 -7.25 6.81
CA ASP A 44 -19.48 -7.64 8.19
C ASP A 44 -19.80 -6.53 9.20
N ALA A 45 -19.60 -5.26 8.80
CA ALA A 45 -19.92 -4.10 9.63
C ALA A 45 -21.43 -3.82 9.76
N GLY A 46 -22.29 -4.62 9.13
CA GLY A 46 -23.74 -4.44 9.14
C GLY A 46 -24.21 -3.31 8.24
N LYS A 47 -23.47 -3.04 7.14
CA LYS A 47 -23.84 -2.07 6.10
C LYS A 47 -24.11 -0.65 6.62
N PRO A 48 -23.19 -0.03 7.39
CA PRO A 48 -23.47 1.21 8.12
C PRO A 48 -23.50 2.48 7.27
N CYS A 49 -23.15 2.40 5.99
CA CYS A 49 -23.13 3.51 5.03
C CYS A 49 -23.33 2.98 3.59
N SER A 50 -23.17 3.82 2.56
CA SER A 50 -23.13 3.32 1.19
C SER A 50 -21.90 2.43 0.98
N LYS A 51 -22.06 1.33 0.22
CA LYS A 51 -20.95 0.44 -0.14
C LYS A 51 -19.82 1.17 -0.89
N HIS A 52 -20.16 2.26 -1.59
CA HIS A 52 -19.20 3.05 -2.37
C HIS A 52 -18.35 3.98 -1.50
N ASP A 53 -18.78 4.26 -0.27
CA ASP A 53 -18.03 5.09 0.66
C ASP A 53 -16.93 4.29 1.37
N VAL A 54 -16.96 2.95 1.28
CA VAL A 54 -15.92 2.06 1.80
C VAL A 54 -15.01 1.64 0.66
N TRP A 55 -13.73 1.96 0.76
CA TRP A 55 -12.73 1.59 -0.25
C TRP A 55 -11.34 1.46 0.36
N ILE A 56 -10.53 0.61 -0.27
CA ILE A 56 -9.14 0.37 0.10
C ILE A 56 -8.28 0.95 -1.02
N ASP A 57 -7.35 1.81 -0.64
CA ASP A 57 -6.34 2.36 -1.53
C ASP A 57 -4.97 1.78 -1.17
N ILE A 58 -4.26 1.30 -2.17
CA ILE A 58 -2.91 0.76 -2.02
C ILE A 58 -2.06 1.28 -3.18
N PRO A 59 -1.10 2.19 -2.91
CA PRO A 59 -0.26 2.72 -3.95
C PRO A 59 0.57 1.62 -4.61
N LYS A 60 0.90 1.81 -5.88
CA LYS A 60 1.84 0.93 -6.57
C LYS A 60 3.23 1.09 -5.94
N PRO A 61 3.97 -0.01 -5.71
CA PRO A 61 5.37 0.11 -5.39
C PRO A 61 6.08 0.79 -6.57
N PRO A 62 7.06 1.66 -6.31
CA PRO A 62 7.84 2.28 -7.38
C PRO A 62 8.56 1.18 -8.17
N SER A 63 8.45 1.21 -9.49
CA SER A 63 9.20 0.31 -10.36
C SER A 63 10.40 1.05 -10.95
N PHE A 64 11.61 0.57 -10.70
CA PHE A 64 12.82 1.11 -11.31
C PHE A 64 13.40 0.21 -12.39
N LYS A 65 12.54 -0.50 -13.14
CA LYS A 65 12.95 -1.27 -14.31
C LYS A 65 13.68 -0.40 -15.35
N GLU A 66 13.43 0.91 -15.36
CA GLU A 66 14.09 1.88 -16.24
C GLU A 66 15.46 2.34 -15.73
N SER A 67 15.82 2.09 -14.47
CA SER A 67 17.10 2.57 -13.92
C SER A 67 18.32 1.88 -14.55
N SER A 68 18.18 0.62 -14.97
CA SER A 68 19.19 -0.09 -15.77
C SER A 68 19.19 0.32 -17.25
N ALA A 69 18.11 0.96 -17.71
CA ALA A 69 17.96 1.47 -19.08
C ALA A 69 18.28 2.98 -19.18
N THR A 70 18.50 3.64 -18.05
CA THR A 70 18.85 5.06 -17.97
C THR A 70 20.35 5.18 -17.81
N PHE A 71 21.00 5.85 -18.77
CA PHE A 71 22.44 6.06 -18.76
C PHE A 71 22.79 7.49 -18.40
N ILE A 72 23.80 7.66 -17.54
CA ILE A 72 24.40 8.95 -17.20
C ILE A 72 25.66 9.10 -18.01
N ARG A 73 25.80 10.25 -18.69
CA ARG A 73 27.05 10.65 -19.33
C ARG A 73 28.00 11.19 -18.26
N THR A 74 29.14 10.55 -18.11
CA THR A 74 30.12 10.91 -17.06
C THR A 74 31.18 11.91 -17.51
N ASN A 75 31.42 12.05 -18.82
CA ASN A 75 32.37 13.02 -19.38
C ASN A 75 31.77 13.80 -20.57
N LYS A 76 32.16 15.07 -20.72
CA LYS A 76 31.64 15.97 -21.78
C LYS A 76 32.26 15.76 -23.16
N THR A 77 33.44 15.15 -23.23
CA THR A 77 34.33 15.20 -24.42
C THR A 77 34.21 14.00 -25.35
N ASP A 78 33.66 12.87 -24.91
CA ASP A 78 33.45 11.69 -25.76
C ASP A 78 32.02 11.17 -25.58
N ALA A 79 31.18 11.37 -26.60
CA ALA A 79 29.73 11.29 -26.48
C ALA A 79 29.18 9.88 -26.21
N ASP A 80 29.91 8.84 -26.64
CA ASP A 80 29.42 7.45 -26.66
C ASP A 80 30.24 6.48 -25.80
N LYS A 81 31.44 6.87 -25.32
CA LYS A 81 32.33 5.95 -24.59
C LYS A 81 32.16 5.96 -23.07
N ASP A 82 31.46 6.95 -22.52
CA ASP A 82 31.37 7.21 -21.07
C ASP A 82 29.94 7.25 -20.53
N LEU A 83 29.06 6.44 -21.14
CA LEU A 83 27.72 6.17 -20.62
C LEU A 83 27.77 5.06 -19.58
N LYS A 84 27.41 5.38 -18.35
CA LYS A 84 27.29 4.41 -17.26
C LYS A 84 25.84 4.33 -16.81
N PRO A 85 25.30 3.14 -16.52
CA PRO A 85 23.92 3.01 -16.05
C PRO A 85 23.73 3.77 -14.73
N LEU A 86 22.55 4.36 -14.53
CA LEU A 86 22.19 5.09 -13.31
C LEU A 86 22.41 4.23 -12.05
N SER A 87 22.23 2.91 -12.16
CA SER A 87 22.44 1.95 -11.08
C SER A 87 23.87 1.90 -10.55
N GLU A 88 24.88 2.36 -11.30
CA GLU A 88 26.26 2.50 -10.79
C GLU A 88 26.43 3.66 -9.81
N PHE A 89 25.56 4.69 -9.90
CA PHE A 89 25.64 5.89 -9.06
C PHE A 89 24.57 5.90 -7.97
N PHE A 90 23.46 5.22 -8.20
CA PHE A 90 22.34 5.18 -7.28
C PHE A 90 21.97 3.74 -6.94
N PRO A 91 21.90 3.36 -5.64
CA PRO A 91 21.57 2.00 -5.23
C PRO A 91 20.07 1.73 -5.34
N THR A 92 19.59 1.67 -6.58
CA THR A 92 18.16 1.63 -6.93
C THR A 92 17.40 0.50 -6.24
N GLN A 93 18.00 -0.69 -6.17
CA GLN A 93 17.39 -1.84 -5.51
C GLN A 93 17.22 -1.60 -4.00
N GLN A 94 18.27 -1.14 -3.33
CA GLN A 94 18.23 -0.85 -1.89
C GLN A 94 17.21 0.24 -1.57
N TRP A 95 17.14 1.28 -2.42
CA TRP A 95 16.14 2.33 -2.26
C TRP A 95 14.71 1.80 -2.43
N THR A 96 14.49 0.94 -3.42
CA THR A 96 13.18 0.29 -3.65
C THR A 96 12.77 -0.54 -2.44
N ASP A 97 13.69 -1.32 -1.89
CA ASP A 97 13.45 -2.16 -0.72
C ASP A 97 13.15 -1.32 0.53
N GLN A 98 13.90 -0.24 0.73
CA GLN A 98 13.64 0.72 1.81
C GLN A 98 12.29 1.42 1.64
N TYR A 99 11.93 1.82 0.43
CA TYR A 99 10.65 2.44 0.13
C TYR A 99 9.51 1.46 0.43
N ASN A 100 9.57 0.25 -0.11
CA ASN A 100 8.57 -0.79 0.11
C ASN A 100 8.44 -1.15 1.60
N THR A 101 9.54 -1.11 2.34
CA THR A 101 9.55 -1.43 3.77
C THR A 101 9.02 -0.30 4.64
N HIS A 102 9.30 0.96 4.31
CA HIS A 102 9.08 2.09 5.22
C HIS A 102 8.06 3.13 4.75
N LYS A 103 7.87 3.27 3.44
CA LYS A 103 7.06 4.32 2.82
C LYS A 103 5.77 3.79 2.21
N LEU A 104 5.74 2.53 1.78
CA LEU A 104 4.54 1.91 1.25
C LEU A 104 3.45 1.82 2.34
N LYS A 105 2.33 2.50 2.09
CA LYS A 105 1.20 2.59 3.01
C LYS A 105 -0.11 2.54 2.21
N GLY A 106 -0.91 1.52 2.46
CA GLY A 106 -2.30 1.47 2.06
C GLY A 106 -3.22 2.09 3.12
N HIS A 107 -4.45 2.39 2.73
CA HIS A 107 -5.45 2.99 3.60
C HIS A 107 -6.83 2.39 3.31
N LEU A 108 -7.59 2.16 4.37
CA LEU A 108 -9.03 1.95 4.29
C LEU A 108 -9.72 3.29 4.63
N PHE A 109 -10.69 3.69 3.82
CA PHE A 109 -11.51 4.87 4.13
C PHE A 109 -12.99 4.53 4.26
N CYS A 110 -13.68 5.39 5.00
CA CYS A 110 -15.13 5.39 5.15
C CYS A 110 -15.63 6.78 5.61
N PRO A 111 -16.95 6.99 5.71
CA PRO A 111 -17.53 8.11 6.46
C PRO A 111 -17.13 8.06 7.95
N ASP A 112 -17.09 9.23 8.60
CA ASP A 112 -16.60 9.31 9.98
C ASP A 112 -17.55 8.61 10.97
N ASP A 113 -18.86 8.73 10.74
CA ASP A 113 -19.91 8.16 11.60
C ASP A 113 -19.85 6.63 11.74
N CYS A 114 -19.33 5.93 10.73
CA CYS A 114 -19.22 4.46 10.73
C CYS A 114 -17.80 3.95 10.94
N LYS A 115 -16.83 4.84 11.14
CA LYS A 115 -15.39 4.52 11.21
C LYS A 115 -15.02 3.47 12.23
N ALA A 116 -15.59 3.54 13.43
CA ALA A 116 -15.30 2.57 14.48
C ALA A 116 -15.78 1.15 14.10
N LYS A 117 -16.97 1.04 13.49
CA LYS A 117 -17.53 -0.23 13.04
C LYS A 117 -16.70 -0.80 11.88
N ILE A 118 -16.43 0.02 10.87
CA ILE A 118 -15.64 -0.38 9.70
C ILE A 118 -14.23 -0.80 10.10
N ALA A 119 -13.56 -0.04 10.98
CA ALA A 119 -12.22 -0.41 11.46
C ALA A 119 -12.24 -1.75 12.19
N LYS A 120 -13.22 -1.99 13.08
CA LYS A 120 -13.36 -3.27 13.80
C LYS A 120 -13.57 -4.44 12.83
N SER A 121 -14.47 -4.30 11.87
CA SER A 121 -14.74 -5.32 10.85
C SER A 121 -13.52 -5.58 9.97
N ALA A 122 -12.81 -4.52 9.57
CA ALA A 122 -11.58 -4.66 8.79
C ALA A 122 -10.53 -5.48 9.53
N LEU A 123 -10.30 -5.21 10.82
CA LEU A 123 -9.35 -5.99 11.64
C LEU A 123 -9.71 -7.48 11.68
N ASN A 124 -10.99 -7.80 11.78
CA ASN A 124 -11.46 -9.19 11.78
C ASN A 124 -11.22 -9.86 10.43
N ILE A 125 -11.66 -9.24 9.33
CA ILE A 125 -11.51 -9.78 7.97
C ILE A 125 -10.03 -9.96 7.60
N PHE A 126 -9.18 -8.97 7.88
CA PHE A 126 -7.75 -9.07 7.62
C PHE A 126 -7.09 -10.21 8.42
N LYS A 127 -7.54 -10.42 9.67
CA LYS A 127 -7.04 -11.51 10.49
C LYS A 127 -7.52 -12.88 9.98
N SER A 128 -8.80 -13.02 9.66
CA SER A 128 -9.40 -14.31 9.30
C SER A 128 -9.04 -14.76 7.87
N GLU A 129 -9.04 -13.84 6.91
CA GLU A 129 -8.80 -14.17 5.50
C GLU A 129 -7.32 -14.15 5.12
N PHE A 130 -6.52 -13.27 5.75
CA PHE A 130 -5.14 -13.03 5.35
C PHE A 130 -4.12 -13.32 6.46
N GLY A 131 -4.57 -13.70 7.67
CA GLY A 131 -3.68 -13.89 8.81
C GLY A 131 -2.98 -12.61 9.28
N ILE A 132 -3.45 -11.43 8.84
CA ILE A 132 -2.83 -10.13 9.16
C ILE A 132 -3.39 -9.62 10.48
N ILE A 133 -2.51 -9.45 11.46
CA ILE A 133 -2.82 -8.87 12.76
C ILE A 133 -2.23 -7.48 12.81
N PHE A 134 -3.07 -6.46 12.98
CA PHE A 134 -2.63 -5.08 13.13
C PHE A 134 -2.33 -4.73 14.57
N LYS A 135 -1.40 -3.79 14.75
CA LYS A 135 -1.16 -3.09 16.02
C LYS A 135 -2.20 -1.98 16.20
N THR A 136 -2.30 -1.46 17.42
CA THR A 136 -3.26 -0.41 17.78
C THR A 136 -3.00 0.91 17.06
N GLU A 137 -1.77 1.18 16.65
CA GLU A 137 -1.37 2.36 15.86
C GLU A 137 -2.04 2.41 14.48
N ALA A 138 -2.45 1.25 13.94
CA ALA A 138 -3.09 1.17 12.62
C ALA A 138 -4.39 1.97 12.54
N TYR A 139 -5.14 2.07 13.65
CA TYR A 139 -6.43 2.78 13.69
C TYR A 139 -6.43 3.98 14.63
N THR A 140 -5.50 4.07 15.61
CA THR A 140 -5.38 5.27 16.47
C THR A 140 -4.75 6.44 15.72
N SER A 141 -3.79 6.19 14.82
CA SER A 141 -3.23 7.23 13.94
C SER A 141 -4.26 7.88 13.02
N CYS A 142 -5.39 7.20 12.78
CA CYS A 142 -6.52 7.72 12.01
C CYS A 142 -7.34 8.77 12.76
N LYS A 143 -7.19 8.94 14.09
CA LYS A 143 -7.99 9.88 14.92
C LYS A 143 -7.48 11.33 14.87
N ASN A 144 -6.21 11.56 14.55
CA ASN A 144 -5.54 12.86 14.79
C ASN A 144 -5.21 13.65 13.52
N LEU A 145 -6.01 13.53 12.45
CA LEU A 145 -5.85 14.36 11.24
C LEU A 145 -7.02 15.34 11.16
N LEU A 146 -6.88 16.37 12.00
CA LEU A 146 -7.58 17.65 11.88
C LEU A 146 -6.83 18.51 10.86
#